data_AF-A0A963RXA6-F1
#
_entry.id   AF-A0A963RXA6-F1
#
_cell.length_a   1.000
_cell.length_b   1.000
_cell.length_c   1.000
_cell.angle_alpha   90.00
_cell.angle_beta   90.00
_cell.angle_gamma   90.00
#
_symmetry.space_group_name_H-M   'P 1'
#
loop_
_entity.id
_entity.type
_entity.pdbx_description
1 polymer ?
#
loop_
_entity_poly.entity_id
_entity_poly.type
_entity_poly.pdbx_seq_one_letter_code
_entity_poly.pdbx_strand_id
1 'polypeptide(L)'
;MRKPCTLYIPKDISEVMDLLGDMMLSAPKFVDDSGYFPDQNIDSEFFALNEGLKLIRERVGEEDYSALVELSNRMRAHFEADPEDKTGDGIKGRDCIVAMEDLLKAAAQRKRR
;
A
#
# COMPACT_ATOMS: atom_id res chain seq x y z
N MET A 1 -0.89 -30.35 0.33
CA MET A 1 -1.65 -29.21 0.88
C MET A 1 -0.73 -28.01 0.91
N ARG A 2 -0.95 -27.01 0.05
CA ARG A 2 -0.29 -25.70 0.18
C ARG A 2 -0.84 -25.05 1.46
N LYS A 3 0.03 -24.51 2.31
CA LYS A 3 -0.40 -23.79 3.52
C LYS A 3 -1.29 -22.62 3.06
N PRO A 4 -2.41 -22.33 3.73
CA PRO A 4 -3.09 -21.06 3.50
C PRO A 4 -2.10 -19.95 3.83
N CYS A 5 -1.70 -19.17 2.82
CA CYS A 5 -0.90 -17.97 3.03
C CYS A 5 -1.83 -16.99 3.76
N THR A 6 -1.62 -16.88 5.07
CA THR A 6 -2.33 -15.87 5.85
C THR A 6 -1.82 -14.52 5.38
N LEU A 7 -2.72 -13.68 4.88
CA LEU A 7 -2.42 -12.32 4.44
C LEU A 7 -1.78 -11.57 5.62
N TYR A 8 -0.54 -11.11 5.42
CA TYR A 8 0.20 -10.41 6.46
C TYR A 8 -0.29 -8.96 6.56
N ILE A 9 -0.59 -8.50 7.78
CA ILE A 9 -0.97 -7.12 8.04
C ILE A 9 0.23 -6.39 8.66
N PRO A 10 0.73 -5.32 8.02
CA PRO A 10 1.86 -4.55 8.56
C PRO A 10 1.46 -3.84 9.85
N LYS A 11 2.33 -3.91 10.86
CA LYS A 11 2.02 -3.52 12.25
C LYS A 11 2.60 -2.18 12.65
N ASP A 12 3.54 -1.65 11.88
CA ASP A 12 4.18 -0.36 12.12
C ASP A 12 4.49 0.39 10.84
N ILE A 13 4.99 1.63 10.99
CA ILE A 13 5.26 2.52 9.87
C ILE A 13 6.32 1.93 8.94
N SER A 14 7.33 1.21 9.46
CA SER A 14 8.37 0.60 8.64
C SER A 14 7.80 -0.54 7.81
N GLU A 15 6.98 -1.40 8.41
CA GLU A 15 6.33 -2.48 7.66
C GLU A 15 5.32 -1.96 6.62
N VAL A 16 4.64 -0.84 6.90
CA VAL A 16 3.77 -0.17 5.89
C VAL A 16 4.62 0.40 4.74
N MET A 17 5.79 0.98 5.04
CA MET A 17 6.74 1.45 4.01
C MET A 17 7.25 0.29 3.15
N ASP A 18 7.58 -0.85 3.76
CA ASP A 18 8.03 -2.03 3.02
C ASP A 18 6.93 -2.57 2.10
N LEU A 19 5.68 -2.61 2.57
CA LEU A 19 4.52 -2.99 1.74
C LEU A 19 4.33 -2.02 0.56
N LEU A 20 4.41 -0.71 0.78
CA LEU A 20 4.32 0.28 -0.29
C LEU A 20 5.42 0.10 -1.35
N GLY A 21 6.63 -0.27 -0.92
CA GLY A 21 7.73 -0.62 -1.82
C GLY A 21 7.44 -1.85 -2.67
N ASP A 22 6.83 -2.89 -2.08
CA ASP A 22 6.41 -4.09 -2.83
C ASP A 22 5.29 -3.77 -3.83
N MET A 23 4.28 -3.00 -3.40
CA MET A 23 3.19 -2.54 -4.27
C MET A 23 3.69 -1.70 -5.44
N MET A 24 4.75 -0.89 -5.26
CA MET A 24 5.37 -0.12 -6.34
C MET A 24 5.94 -1.04 -7.44
N LEU A 25 6.51 -2.18 -7.06
CA LEU A 25 7.15 -3.14 -7.97
C LEU A 25 6.13 -4.05 -8.64
N SER A 26 5.05 -4.42 -7.96
CA SER A 26 4.04 -5.37 -8.44
C SER A 26 2.86 -4.71 -9.16
N ALA A 27 2.70 -3.39 -9.03
CA ALA A 27 1.65 -2.63 -9.71
C ALA A 27 1.78 -2.66 -11.25
N PRO A 28 0.66 -2.58 -11.99
CA PRO A 28 -0.73 -2.48 -11.49
C PRO A 28 -1.39 -3.85 -11.27
N LYS A 29 -0.69 -4.96 -11.52
CA LYS A 29 -1.29 -6.30 -11.59
C LYS A 29 -1.32 -7.04 -10.26
N PHE A 30 -0.36 -6.76 -9.36
CA PHE A 30 -0.24 -7.39 -8.04
C PHE A 30 -0.22 -8.91 -8.11
N VAL A 31 0.47 -9.46 -9.13
CA VAL A 31 0.60 -10.90 -9.33
C VAL A 31 1.93 -11.36 -8.75
N ASP A 32 1.88 -12.40 -7.93
CA ASP A 32 3.08 -13.09 -7.49
C ASP A 32 3.58 -14.08 -8.55
N ASP A 33 4.56 -13.66 -9.34
CA ASP A 33 5.22 -14.53 -10.32
C ASP A 33 6.20 -15.53 -9.67
N SER A 34 6.52 -15.37 -8.37
CA SER A 34 7.46 -16.23 -7.66
C SER A 34 6.82 -17.52 -7.11
N GLY A 35 5.50 -17.55 -6.97
CA GLY A 35 4.72 -18.68 -6.49
C GLY A 35 4.74 -18.87 -4.96
N TYR A 36 5.27 -17.91 -4.20
CA TYR A 36 5.27 -17.89 -2.74
C TYR A 36 3.94 -17.41 -2.15
N PHE A 37 3.22 -16.54 -2.86
CA PHE A 37 1.98 -15.88 -2.48
C PHE A 37 0.92 -16.04 -3.58
N PRO A 38 0.42 -17.27 -3.81
CA PRO A 38 -0.48 -17.57 -4.92
C PRO A 38 -1.85 -16.85 -4.83
N ASP A 39 -2.20 -16.31 -3.67
CA ASP A 39 -3.45 -15.59 -3.43
C ASP A 39 -3.26 -14.05 -3.50
N GLN A 40 -2.04 -13.57 -3.85
CA GLN A 40 -1.74 -12.16 -3.99
C GLN A 40 -2.49 -11.57 -5.19
N ASN A 41 -3.25 -10.51 -4.93
CA ASN A 41 -3.97 -9.72 -5.93
C ASN A 41 -4.28 -8.33 -5.37
N ILE A 42 -4.87 -7.47 -6.19
CA ILE A 42 -5.21 -6.10 -5.79
C ILE A 42 -6.09 -6.04 -4.53
N ASP A 43 -7.03 -6.97 -4.34
CA ASP A 43 -7.89 -6.95 -3.15
C ASP A 43 -7.09 -7.29 -1.88
N SER A 44 -6.20 -8.28 -1.94
CA SER A 44 -5.39 -8.67 -0.79
C SER A 44 -4.39 -7.59 -0.40
N GLU A 45 -3.73 -6.97 -1.38
CA GLU A 45 -2.75 -5.90 -1.15
C GLU A 45 -3.40 -4.68 -0.51
N PHE A 46 -4.51 -4.21 -1.07
CA PHE A 46 -5.22 -3.06 -0.51
C PHE A 46 -5.89 -3.36 0.83
N PHE A 47 -6.30 -4.62 1.08
CA PHE A 47 -6.75 -5.03 2.41
C PHE A 47 -5.61 -4.92 3.44
N ALA A 48 -4.43 -5.49 3.12
CA ALA A 48 -3.26 -5.42 3.99
C ALA A 48 -2.84 -3.97 4.28
N LEU A 49 -2.79 -3.13 3.25
CA LEU A 49 -2.48 -1.71 3.39
C LEU A 49 -3.48 -0.99 4.30
N ASN A 50 -4.78 -1.14 4.05
CA ASN A 50 -5.82 -0.42 4.81
C ASN A 50 -5.89 -0.86 6.27
N GLU A 51 -5.74 -2.15 6.56
CA GLU A 51 -5.65 -2.64 7.94
C GLU A 51 -4.36 -2.16 8.62
N GLY A 52 -3.24 -2.14 7.91
CA GLY A 52 -1.98 -1.58 8.41
C GLY A 52 -2.09 -0.10 8.78
N LEU A 53 -2.72 0.70 7.92
CA LEU A 53 -3.00 2.11 8.17
C LEU A 53 -3.83 2.32 9.45
N LYS A 54 -4.83 1.45 9.71
CA LYS A 54 -5.61 1.50 10.96
C LYS A 54 -4.74 1.26 12.19
N LEU A 55 -3.81 0.31 12.11
CA LEU A 55 -2.91 -0.02 13.23
C LEU A 55 -1.93 1.12 13.56
N ILE A 56 -1.49 1.88 12.55
CA ILE A 56 -0.58 3.01 12.76
C ILE A 56 -1.28 4.35 12.99
N ARG A 57 -2.62 4.40 12.97
CA ARG A 57 -3.43 5.62 13.08
C ARG A 57 -3.04 6.50 14.25
N GLU A 58 -2.94 5.93 15.46
CA GLU A 58 -2.53 6.69 16.66
C GLU A 58 -1.10 7.23 16.56
N ARG A 59 -0.23 6.57 15.80
CA ARG A 59 1.18 6.96 15.65
C ARG A 59 1.37 8.08 14.64
N VAL A 60 0.56 8.13 13.59
CA VAL A 60 0.65 9.15 12.53
C VAL A 60 -0.25 10.36 12.81
N GLY A 61 -1.32 10.17 13.57
CA GLY A 61 -2.31 11.22 13.85
C GLY A 61 -3.47 11.19 12.86
N GLU A 62 -4.62 11.75 13.27
CA GLU A 62 -5.89 11.66 12.51
C GLU A 62 -5.84 12.32 11.13
N GLU A 63 -5.17 13.47 11.03
CA GLU A 63 -5.04 14.21 9.77
C GLU A 63 -4.25 13.41 8.74
N ASP A 64 -3.04 12.96 9.12
CA ASP A 64 -2.20 12.12 8.26
C ASP A 64 -2.87 10.78 7.94
N TYR A 65 -3.56 10.17 8.90
CA TYR A 65 -4.31 8.93 8.67
C TYR A 65 -5.40 9.13 7.61
N SER A 66 -6.19 10.21 7.70
CA SER A 66 -7.23 10.51 6.72
C SER A 66 -6.63 10.72 5.32
N ALA A 67 -5.51 11.43 5.23
CA ALA A 67 -4.81 11.65 3.96
C ALA A 67 -4.26 10.33 3.37
N LEU A 68 -3.70 9.46 4.20
CA LEU A 68 -3.21 8.14 3.78
C LEU A 68 -4.34 7.25 3.25
N VAL A 69 -5.51 7.26 3.89
CA VAL A 69 -6.69 6.51 3.42
C VAL A 69 -7.20 7.07 2.09
N GLU A 70 -7.25 8.39 1.93
CA GLU A 70 -7.65 9.01 0.67
C GLU A 70 -6.68 8.65 -0.47
N LEU A 71 -5.38 8.71 -0.22
CA LEU A 71 -4.35 8.30 -1.18
C LEU A 71 -4.47 6.81 -1.53
N SER A 72 -4.69 5.93 -0.55
CA SER A 72 -4.94 4.50 -0.78
C SER A 72 -6.15 4.29 -1.71
N ASN A 73 -7.27 4.97 -1.46
CA ASN A 73 -8.45 4.87 -2.32
C ASN A 73 -8.19 5.34 -3.76
N ARG A 74 -7.50 6.48 -3.93
CA ARG A 74 -7.12 7.01 -5.25
C ARG A 74 -6.16 6.09 -5.98
N MET A 75 -5.16 5.58 -5.27
CA MET A 75 -4.18 4.62 -5.77
C MET A 75 -4.88 3.38 -6.35
N ARG A 76 -5.82 2.81 -5.60
CA ARG A 76 -6.63 1.67 -6.05
C ARG A 76 -7.38 1.98 -7.34
N ALA A 77 -8.10 3.11 -7.37
CA ALA A 77 -8.88 3.52 -8.52
C ALA A 77 -8.01 3.69 -9.78
N HIS A 78 -6.78 4.21 -9.63
CA HIS A 78 -5.84 4.35 -10.75
C HIS A 78 -5.37 2.99 -11.29
N PHE A 79 -5.06 2.03 -10.42
CA PHE A 79 -4.66 0.69 -10.87
C PHE A 79 -5.81 -0.12 -11.47
N GLU A 80 -7.01 -0.01 -10.91
CA GLU A 80 -8.23 -0.63 -11.45
C GLU A 80 -8.61 -0.03 -12.82
N ALA A 81 -8.33 1.25 -13.06
CA ALA A 81 -8.58 1.91 -14.35
C ALA A 81 -7.57 1.50 -15.44
N ASP A 82 -6.38 1.01 -15.05
CA ASP A 82 -5.31 0.64 -15.99
C ASP A 82 -4.65 -0.71 -15.66
N PRO A 83 -5.42 -1.82 -15.67
CA PRO A 83 -4.90 -3.13 -15.29
C PRO A 83 -3.82 -3.68 -16.25
N GLU A 84 -3.71 -3.10 -17.45
CA GLU A 84 -2.73 -3.47 -18.47
C GLU A 84 -1.56 -2.48 -18.59
N ASP A 85 -1.53 -1.40 -17.79
CA ASP A 85 -0.51 -0.33 -17.81
C ASP A 85 -0.32 0.32 -19.20
N LYS A 86 -1.45 0.70 -19.85
CA LYS A 86 -1.49 1.25 -21.22
C LYS A 86 -1.99 2.68 -21.31
N THR A 87 -2.71 3.16 -20.29
CA THR A 87 -3.38 4.48 -20.32
C THR A 87 -2.61 5.55 -19.54
N GLY A 88 -1.60 5.13 -18.76
CA GLY A 88 -0.79 6.02 -17.93
C GLY A 88 -1.41 6.30 -16.56
N ASP A 89 -2.59 5.76 -16.26
CA ASP A 89 -3.15 5.79 -14.91
C ASP A 89 -2.31 4.92 -13.95
N GLY A 90 -1.61 3.90 -14.44
CA GLY A 90 -0.61 3.17 -13.65
C GLY A 90 0.50 4.07 -13.09
N ILE A 91 0.87 5.16 -13.77
CA ILE A 91 1.83 6.16 -13.26
C ILE A 91 1.20 6.94 -12.11
N LYS A 92 -0.06 7.38 -12.26
CA LYS A 92 -0.76 8.13 -11.21
C LYS A 92 -0.99 7.30 -9.94
N GLY A 93 -1.19 6.00 -10.08
CA GLY A 93 -1.22 5.07 -8.96
C GLY A 93 0.14 5.02 -8.23
N ARG A 94 1.24 4.95 -8.96
CA ARG A 94 2.60 4.99 -8.39
C ARG A 94 2.92 6.35 -7.75
N ASP A 95 2.43 7.46 -8.31
CA ASP A 95 2.56 8.78 -7.68
C ASP A 95 1.86 8.83 -6.31
N CYS A 96 0.73 8.12 -6.14
CA CYS A 96 0.06 8.00 -4.85
C CYS A 96 0.94 7.26 -3.83
N ILE A 97 1.66 6.20 -4.25
CA ILE A 97 2.61 5.48 -3.38
C ILE A 97 3.68 6.45 -2.85
N VAL A 98 4.30 7.22 -3.75
CA VAL A 98 5.34 8.21 -3.36
C VAL A 98 4.79 9.23 -2.36
N ALA A 99 3.58 9.74 -2.60
CA ALA A 99 2.93 10.69 -1.69
C ALA A 99 2.65 10.08 -0.30
N MET A 100 2.24 8.80 -0.25
CA MET A 100 2.05 8.09 1.01
C MET A 100 3.37 7.92 1.77
N GLU A 101 4.45 7.53 1.08
CA GLU A 101 5.77 7.42 1.70
C GLU A 101 6.24 8.75 2.30
N ASP A 102 6.04 9.86 1.59
CA ASP A 102 6.47 11.18 2.04
C ASP A 102 5.69 11.62 3.30
N LEU A 103 4.39 11.34 3.37
CA LEU A 103 3.59 11.55 4.58
C LEU A 103 4.10 10.70 5.75
N LEU A 104 4.37 9.42 5.53
CA LEU A 104 4.89 8.52 6.57
C LEU A 104 6.28 8.94 7.07
N LYS A 105 7.17 9.37 6.17
CA LYS A 105 8.49 9.93 6.51
C LYS A 105 8.34 11.20 7.36
N ALA A 106 7.44 12.11 6.97
CA ALA A 106 7.18 13.33 7.73
C ALA A 106 6.63 13.02 9.14
N ALA A 107 5.68 12.10 9.25
CA ALA A 107 5.12 11.66 10.53
C ALA A 107 6.19 11.05 11.45
N ALA A 108 7.05 10.18 10.91
CA ALA A 108 8.15 9.59 11.64
C ALA A 108 9.18 10.62 12.13
N GLN A 109 9.43 11.67 11.35
CA GLN A 109 10.34 12.77 11.74
C GLN A 109 9.75 13.65 12.86
N ARG A 110 8.44 13.94 12.83
CA ARG A 110 7.78 14.74 13.88
C ARG A 110 7.93 14.12 15.27
N LYS A 111 7.88 12.80 15.36
CA LYS A 111 8.03 12.07 16.63
C LYS A 111 9.46 12.06 17.20
N ARG A 112 10.47 12.36 16.38
CA ARG A 112 11.88 12.43 16.82
C ARG A 112 12.24 13.77 17.48
N ARG A 113 11.36 14.78 17.35
CA ARG A 113 11.49 16.10 17.97
C ARG A 113 10.76 16.14 19.30
#